data_AF-A0A0D2Y1H2-F1
#
_entry.id   AF-A0A0D2Y1H2-F1
#
_cell.length_a   1.000
_cell.length_b   1.000
_cell.length_c   1.000
_cell.angle_alpha   90.00
_cell.angle_beta   90.00
_cell.angle_gamma   90.00
#
_symmetry.space_group_name_H-M   'P 1'
#
loop_
_entity.id
_entity.type
_entity.pdbx_description
1 polymer ?
#
loop_
_entity_poly.entity_id
_entity_poly.type
_entity_poly.pdbx_seq_one_letter_code
_entity_poly.pdbx_strand_id
1 'polypeptide(L)'
;MRWYSLYAEARLDILDFVANSTIHEKGSIARYACQMQALAQKPPTLYGNYPLLKQQEEENNYAFTIILRGLFMELFQWRVEDCHHEGIELEIIADCESHWQKTAGEYRELNPPSDTGHGNFYNSLSSELQFFHAPPYHGHQVLHDGELDFHFWLKLDVPFGGELGPKVDVISGLSILRRTVRHFDPEAIAHIISLLPRLRALRWEVRPHAHWESEHKFHHHLRSLLFALPPAMDKVKIQQQPTSKPQNSPGPSEHLPGLGPRLILSCPYLTNIYMDISVDVAKFFGMRHRLQNIQYACIRTNQALLDELPNTSNQLFGWIGKAVSTMPKLRALCVFNINDTVACVINCHVERESFKVVVHCSWPFDVRDDTKARWRKAGGHQPDESVRLVLEDSYDTVKHEIILQQQWHSSLC
;
A
#
# COMPACT_ATOMS: atom_id res chain seq x y z
N MET A 1 -6.61 -12.01 -17.49
CA MET A 1 -6.39 -11.66 -18.92
C MET A 1 -5.56 -10.39 -18.94
N ARG A 2 -4.44 -10.30 -19.67
CA ARG A 2 -3.55 -9.10 -19.65
C ARG A 2 -4.10 -8.00 -20.54
N TRP A 3 -4.23 -6.79 -20.02
CA TRP A 3 -4.56 -5.62 -20.85
C TRP A 3 -3.28 -4.96 -21.39
N TYR A 4 -3.31 -4.50 -22.64
CA TYR A 4 -2.14 -3.94 -23.32
C TYR A 4 -2.11 -2.41 -23.34
N SER A 5 -0.88 -1.88 -23.44
CA SER A 5 -0.47 -0.48 -23.30
C SER A 5 -1.26 0.43 -24.21
N LEU A 6 -1.69 1.52 -23.60
CA LEU A 6 -2.28 2.65 -24.26
C LEU A 6 -1.61 3.90 -23.72
N TYR A 7 -1.66 4.98 -24.49
CA TYR A 7 -1.01 6.27 -24.27
C TYR A 7 -1.41 6.98 -22.95
N ALA A 8 -2.18 6.29 -22.10
CA ALA A 8 -2.38 6.57 -20.69
C ALA A 8 -1.91 5.35 -19.89
N GLU A 9 -0.87 5.59 -19.11
CA GLU A 9 0.10 4.68 -18.49
C GLU A 9 -0.45 3.85 -17.30
N ALA A 10 -1.73 3.46 -17.37
CA ALA A 10 -2.39 2.56 -16.43
C ALA A 10 -3.12 1.43 -17.18
N ARG A 11 -2.93 0.19 -16.72
CA ARG A 11 -3.61 -1.02 -17.20
C ARG A 11 -4.41 -1.62 -16.05
N LEU A 12 -5.62 -2.10 -16.32
CA LEU A 12 -6.45 -2.76 -15.33
C LEU A 12 -6.42 -4.24 -15.61
N ASP A 13 -5.85 -5.08 -14.74
CA ASP A 13 -5.93 -6.54 -14.90
C ASP A 13 -7.10 -7.05 -14.07
N ILE A 14 -8.09 -7.69 -14.72
CA ILE A 14 -9.06 -8.52 -14.01
C ILE A 14 -8.37 -9.87 -13.76
N LEU A 15 -7.99 -10.08 -12.51
CA LEU A 15 -7.47 -11.35 -12.01
C LEU A 15 -8.66 -12.20 -11.59
N ASP A 16 -9.33 -12.82 -12.56
CA ASP A 16 -10.26 -13.88 -12.24
C ASP A 16 -9.67 -15.24 -12.58
N PHE A 17 -10.13 -16.26 -11.84
CA PHE A 17 -9.98 -17.67 -12.16
C PHE A 17 -10.68 -17.95 -13.52
N VAL A 18 -10.06 -17.50 -14.63
CA VAL A 18 -10.55 -17.55 -16.02
C VAL A 18 -10.74 -18.99 -16.55
N ALA A 19 -10.62 -20.01 -15.70
CA ALA A 19 -10.89 -21.39 -16.07
C ALA A 19 -12.35 -21.62 -16.50
N ASN A 20 -13.33 -20.86 -15.97
CA ASN A 20 -14.76 -21.20 -16.12
C ASN A 20 -15.69 -20.12 -16.71
N SER A 21 -15.18 -18.99 -17.22
CA SER A 21 -16.02 -17.95 -17.84
C SER A 21 -16.54 -18.35 -19.23
N THR A 22 -17.78 -17.98 -19.54
CA THR A 22 -18.47 -18.36 -20.79
C THR A 22 -17.90 -17.64 -22.03
N ILE A 23 -18.16 -18.17 -23.23
CA ILE A 23 -17.66 -17.64 -24.51
C ILE A 23 -18.14 -16.19 -24.75
N HIS A 24 -19.32 -15.82 -24.23
CA HIS A 24 -19.88 -14.47 -24.37
C HIS A 24 -19.12 -13.42 -23.55
N GLU A 25 -18.64 -13.78 -22.35
CA GLU A 25 -17.83 -12.92 -21.48
C GLU A 25 -16.46 -12.62 -22.11
N LYS A 26 -15.82 -13.62 -22.72
CA LYS A 26 -14.54 -13.45 -23.45
C LYS A 26 -14.69 -12.51 -24.66
N GLY A 27 -15.85 -12.54 -25.33
CA GLY A 27 -16.17 -11.72 -26.50
C GLY A 27 -16.45 -10.24 -26.17
N SER A 28 -17.15 -9.96 -25.07
CA SER A 28 -17.43 -8.58 -24.62
C SER A 28 -16.15 -7.87 -24.14
N ILE A 29 -15.34 -8.57 -23.34
CA ILE A 29 -14.04 -8.08 -22.83
C ILE A 29 -13.07 -7.77 -23.97
N ALA A 30 -13.00 -8.64 -25.00
CA ALA A 30 -12.12 -8.43 -26.16
C ALA A 30 -12.54 -7.23 -27.03
N ARG A 31 -13.85 -6.98 -27.19
CA ARG A 31 -14.36 -5.76 -27.87
C ARG A 31 -14.01 -4.50 -27.11
N TYR A 32 -14.06 -4.54 -25.77
CA TYR A 32 -13.69 -3.42 -24.91
C TYR A 32 -12.21 -3.07 -25.01
N ALA A 33 -11.32 -4.08 -24.99
CA ALA A 33 -9.88 -3.89 -25.20
C ALA A 33 -9.57 -3.19 -26.55
N CYS A 34 -10.35 -3.49 -27.58
CA CYS A 34 -10.21 -2.90 -28.91
C CYS A 34 -10.75 -1.45 -28.98
N GLN A 35 -11.84 -1.13 -28.27
CA GLN A 35 -12.34 0.25 -28.15
C GLN A 35 -11.43 1.15 -27.31
N MET A 36 -10.86 0.59 -26.24
CA MET A 36 -9.83 1.27 -25.45
C MET A 36 -8.61 1.59 -26.31
N GLN A 37 -8.20 0.66 -27.19
CA GLN A 37 -7.13 0.90 -28.16
C GLN A 37 -7.40 2.11 -29.06
N ALA A 38 -8.63 2.24 -29.56
CA ALA A 38 -9.01 3.35 -30.42
C ALA A 38 -9.06 4.70 -29.68
N LEU A 39 -9.50 4.73 -28.41
CA LEU A 39 -9.59 5.96 -27.61
C LEU A 39 -8.21 6.52 -27.21
N ALA A 40 -7.21 5.66 -27.03
CA ALA A 40 -5.84 6.08 -26.74
C ALA A 40 -4.93 6.20 -27.98
N GLN A 41 -5.48 6.04 -29.19
CA GLN A 41 -4.78 6.27 -30.46
C GLN A 41 -4.97 7.70 -31.01
N LYS A 42 -5.29 8.69 -30.18
CA LYS A 42 -5.25 10.08 -30.64
C LYS A 42 -3.78 10.51 -30.73
N PRO A 43 -3.25 10.82 -31.93
CA PRO A 43 -1.84 11.23 -32.05
C PRO A 43 -1.62 12.50 -31.22
N PRO A 44 -0.46 12.68 -30.58
CA PRO A 44 -0.09 13.99 -30.09
C PRO A 44 -0.15 14.91 -31.31
N THR A 45 -0.99 15.93 -31.23
CA THR A 45 -0.80 17.10 -32.08
C THR A 45 0.63 17.55 -31.83
N LEU A 46 1.52 17.25 -32.79
CA LEU A 46 2.86 17.79 -32.93
C LEU A 46 2.76 19.31 -32.87
N TYR A 47 2.83 19.87 -31.67
CA TYR A 47 3.08 21.28 -31.44
C TYR A 47 4.24 21.35 -30.47
N GLY A 48 5.30 22.04 -30.90
CA GLY A 48 6.61 22.15 -30.27
C GLY A 48 6.66 22.86 -28.91
N ASN A 49 5.76 22.53 -27.99
CA ASN A 49 5.81 22.92 -26.58
C ASN A 49 5.81 21.63 -25.75
N TYR A 50 6.90 21.39 -25.02
CA TYR A 50 6.96 20.30 -24.04
C TYR A 50 5.77 20.42 -23.07
N PRO A 51 5.07 19.33 -22.75
CA PRO A 51 3.96 19.40 -21.82
C PRO A 51 4.50 19.86 -20.47
N LEU A 52 3.98 20.98 -19.96
CA LEU A 52 4.22 21.37 -18.58
C LEU A 52 3.85 20.18 -17.69
N LEU A 53 4.66 19.89 -16.68
CA LEU A 53 4.45 18.82 -15.70
C LEU A 53 2.97 18.69 -15.25
N LYS A 54 2.35 19.84 -14.99
CA LYS A 54 0.93 19.98 -14.63
C LYS A 54 -0.03 19.53 -15.74
N GLN A 55 0.24 19.87 -17.00
CA GLN A 55 -0.58 19.46 -18.13
C GLN A 55 -0.55 17.94 -18.32
N GLN A 56 0.62 17.32 -18.17
CA GLN A 56 0.73 15.86 -18.21
C GLN A 56 -0.03 15.20 -17.04
N GLU A 57 0.01 15.78 -15.83
CA GLU A 57 -0.78 15.30 -14.70
C GLU A 57 -2.29 15.34 -15.02
N GLU A 58 -2.80 16.43 -15.59
CA GLU A 58 -4.20 16.60 -15.99
C GLU A 58 -4.61 15.56 -17.05
N GLU A 59 -3.80 15.38 -18.09
CA GLU A 59 -4.04 14.40 -19.16
C GLU A 59 -4.05 12.94 -18.63
N ASN A 60 -3.13 12.60 -17.73
CA ASN A 60 -3.07 11.29 -17.09
C ASN A 60 -4.30 11.02 -16.21
N ASN A 61 -4.71 11.99 -15.39
CA ASN A 61 -5.88 11.86 -14.52
C ASN A 61 -7.18 11.70 -15.32
N TYR A 62 -7.33 12.50 -16.39
CA TYR A 62 -8.47 12.41 -17.30
C TYR A 62 -8.55 11.03 -17.96
N ALA A 63 -7.44 10.55 -18.50
CA ALA A 63 -7.40 9.26 -19.17
C ALA A 63 -7.65 8.10 -18.19
N PHE A 64 -7.02 8.10 -17.02
CA PHE A 64 -7.27 7.13 -15.95
C PHE A 64 -8.75 7.06 -15.57
N THR A 65 -9.40 8.22 -15.45
CA THR A 65 -10.82 8.34 -15.10
C THR A 65 -11.73 7.75 -16.17
N ILE A 66 -11.46 8.06 -17.46
CA ILE A 66 -12.24 7.49 -18.57
C ILE A 66 -12.13 5.97 -18.61
N ILE A 67 -10.91 5.45 -18.48
CA ILE A 67 -10.66 4.00 -18.52
C ILE A 67 -11.47 3.31 -17.41
N LEU A 68 -11.36 3.80 -16.18
CA LEU A 68 -12.08 3.25 -15.04
C LEU A 68 -13.59 3.36 -15.20
N ARG A 69 -14.11 4.51 -15.63
CA ARG A 69 -15.54 4.69 -15.89
C ARG A 69 -16.05 3.67 -16.90
N GLY A 70 -15.28 3.46 -17.97
CA GLY A 70 -15.58 2.46 -18.97
C GLY A 70 -15.67 1.04 -18.41
N LEU A 71 -14.67 0.65 -17.63
CA LEU A 71 -14.64 -0.66 -16.95
C LEU A 71 -15.86 -0.83 -16.02
N PHE A 72 -16.18 0.17 -15.21
CA PHE A 72 -17.29 0.08 -14.24
C PHE A 72 -18.65 -0.04 -14.93
N MET A 73 -18.84 0.61 -16.08
CA MET A 73 -20.05 0.45 -16.90
C MET A 73 -20.19 -0.95 -17.50
N GLU A 74 -19.08 -1.61 -17.82
CA GLU A 74 -19.08 -2.98 -18.32
C GLU A 74 -19.34 -3.98 -17.19
N LEU A 75 -18.59 -3.88 -16.09
CA LEU A 75 -18.73 -4.77 -14.94
C LEU A 75 -20.11 -4.65 -14.28
N PHE A 76 -20.74 -3.49 -14.36
CA PHE A 76 -22.12 -3.30 -13.89
C PHE A 76 -23.15 -4.17 -14.63
N GLN A 77 -22.88 -4.56 -15.87
CA GLN A 77 -23.78 -5.42 -16.64
C GLN A 77 -23.66 -6.90 -16.23
N TRP A 78 -22.62 -7.25 -15.47
CA TRP A 78 -22.36 -8.62 -15.06
C TRP A 78 -23.21 -8.98 -13.86
N ARG A 79 -23.73 -10.21 -13.84
CA ARG A 79 -24.54 -10.71 -12.73
C ARG A 79 -23.67 -11.52 -11.78
N VAL A 80 -23.98 -11.44 -10.50
CA VAL A 80 -23.20 -12.16 -9.48
C VAL A 80 -23.38 -13.67 -9.62
N GLU A 81 -24.53 -14.12 -10.11
CA GLU A 81 -24.80 -15.54 -10.36
C GLU A 81 -23.92 -16.13 -11.46
N ASP A 82 -23.42 -15.29 -12.37
CA ASP A 82 -22.56 -15.68 -13.48
C ASP A 82 -21.06 -15.68 -13.07
N CYS A 83 -20.75 -15.14 -11.88
CA CYS A 83 -19.38 -15.04 -11.36
C CYS A 83 -19.05 -16.21 -10.43
N HIS A 84 -17.74 -16.43 -10.20
CA HIS A 84 -17.31 -17.39 -9.18
C HIS A 84 -17.92 -17.03 -7.82
N HIS A 85 -18.23 -18.04 -7.00
CA HIS A 85 -18.89 -17.84 -5.70
C HIS A 85 -18.10 -16.96 -4.71
N GLU A 86 -16.79 -16.85 -4.90
CA GLU A 86 -15.91 -15.95 -4.13
C GLU A 86 -15.86 -14.52 -4.68
N GLY A 87 -16.50 -14.24 -5.82
CA GLY A 87 -16.44 -12.98 -6.57
C GLY A 87 -15.17 -12.84 -7.40
N ILE A 88 -14.92 -11.63 -7.90
CA ILE A 88 -13.82 -11.28 -8.80
C ILE A 88 -12.75 -10.43 -8.07
N GLU A 89 -11.46 -10.70 -8.31
CA GLU A 89 -10.36 -9.83 -7.90
C GLU A 89 -9.99 -8.85 -9.03
N LEU A 90 -10.14 -7.56 -8.76
CA LEU A 90 -9.73 -6.47 -9.65
C LEU A 90 -8.33 -5.99 -9.25
N GLU A 91 -7.37 -6.03 -10.18
CA GLU A 91 -6.06 -5.42 -9.98
C GLU A 91 -5.89 -4.16 -10.83
N ILE A 92 -5.50 -3.07 -10.18
CA ILE A 92 -5.16 -1.81 -10.86
C ILE A 92 -3.64 -1.70 -10.94
N ILE A 93 -3.14 -1.56 -12.16
CA ILE A 93 -1.72 -1.50 -12.46
C ILE A 93 -1.42 -0.19 -13.17
N ALA A 94 -0.40 0.52 -12.73
CA ALA A 94 0.16 1.65 -13.48
C ALA A 94 1.67 1.49 -13.50
N ASP A 95 2.15 0.61 -14.40
CA ASP A 95 3.52 0.11 -14.51
C ASP A 95 4.37 0.89 -15.52
N CYS A 96 3.81 1.91 -16.15
CA CYS A 96 4.49 2.70 -17.16
C CYS A 96 5.04 4.00 -16.53
N GLU A 97 6.31 4.29 -16.82
CA GLU A 97 7.00 5.52 -16.43
C GLU A 97 6.50 6.71 -17.25
N SER A 98 6.39 7.90 -16.64
CA SER A 98 6.07 9.12 -17.37
C SER A 98 7.17 9.49 -18.36
N HIS A 99 6.82 10.41 -19.25
CA HIS A 99 7.77 11.26 -19.94
C HIS A 99 8.90 11.78 -19.02
N TRP A 100 8.58 12.45 -17.89
CA TRP A 100 9.61 13.03 -17.01
C TRP A 100 10.46 11.99 -16.28
N GLN A 101 9.89 10.85 -15.90
CA GLN A 101 10.62 9.73 -15.29
C GLN A 101 11.59 9.10 -16.29
N LYS A 102 11.10 8.86 -17.51
CA LYS A 102 11.91 8.33 -18.61
C LYS A 102 13.04 9.29 -18.97
N THR A 103 12.71 10.58 -19.16
CA THR A 103 13.71 11.61 -19.50
C THR A 103 14.71 11.83 -18.37
N ALA A 104 14.30 11.77 -17.09
CA ALA A 104 15.24 11.84 -15.97
C ALA A 104 16.12 10.59 -15.85
N GLY A 105 15.58 9.39 -16.14
CA GLY A 105 16.35 8.14 -16.22
C GLY A 105 17.43 8.21 -17.29
N GLU A 106 17.04 8.56 -18.52
CA GLU A 106 17.94 8.78 -19.66
C GLU A 106 18.99 9.86 -19.32
N TYR A 107 18.59 10.96 -18.68
CA TYR A 107 19.53 12.01 -18.25
C TYR A 107 20.55 11.51 -17.22
N ARG A 108 20.17 10.63 -16.28
CA ARG A 108 21.11 10.04 -15.30
C ARG A 108 22.09 9.07 -15.98
N GLU A 109 21.65 8.29 -16.96
CA GLU A 109 22.49 7.35 -17.70
C GLU A 109 23.60 8.03 -18.50
N LEU A 110 23.35 9.26 -18.95
CA LEU A 110 24.32 10.07 -19.70
C LEU A 110 25.50 10.58 -18.83
N ASN A 111 25.49 10.40 -17.51
CA ASN A 111 26.47 10.97 -16.57
C ASN A 111 26.86 12.43 -16.90
N PRO A 112 25.87 13.34 -17.07
CA PRO A 112 26.16 14.70 -17.48
C PRO A 112 26.92 15.45 -16.36
N PRO A 113 27.92 16.27 -16.70
CA PRO A 113 28.68 17.03 -15.70
C PRO A 113 27.73 17.93 -14.87
N SER A 114 28.04 18.04 -13.58
CA SER A 114 27.20 18.62 -12.53
C SER A 114 26.93 20.13 -12.63
N ASP A 115 27.44 20.81 -13.65
CA ASP A 115 27.40 22.26 -13.75
C ASP A 115 26.65 22.73 -15.00
N THR A 116 25.45 23.27 -14.79
CA THR A 116 24.86 24.48 -15.40
C THR A 116 25.08 24.79 -16.90
N GLY A 117 25.39 23.81 -17.73
CA GLY A 117 25.65 24.03 -19.16
C GLY A 117 24.38 23.89 -19.99
N HIS A 118 23.99 24.95 -20.69
CA HIS A 118 23.19 24.85 -21.92
C HIS A 118 24.01 24.09 -22.98
N GLY A 119 24.10 22.77 -22.85
CA GLY A 119 24.85 21.92 -23.75
C GLY A 119 23.92 20.93 -24.44
N ASN A 120 23.87 20.98 -25.76
CA ASN A 120 23.28 19.90 -26.55
C ASN A 120 24.13 18.64 -26.34
N PHE A 121 23.59 17.63 -25.68
CA PHE A 121 24.27 16.34 -25.51
C PHE A 121 24.14 15.52 -26.79
N TYR A 122 25.27 15.18 -27.40
CA TYR A 122 25.32 14.22 -28.50
C TYR A 122 25.72 12.87 -27.94
N ASN A 123 24.83 11.88 -28.07
CA ASN A 123 25.11 10.51 -27.68
C ASN A 123 26.11 9.91 -28.69
N SER A 124 27.33 9.61 -28.27
CA SER A 124 28.43 9.18 -29.16
C SER A 124 28.49 7.67 -29.40
N LEU A 125 27.43 6.90 -29.09
CA LEU A 125 27.47 5.43 -29.17
C LEU A 125 26.24 4.76 -29.80
N SER A 126 25.55 5.39 -30.75
CA SER A 126 24.61 4.66 -31.63
C SER A 126 24.49 5.33 -32.99
N SER A 127 24.77 4.56 -34.04
CA SER A 127 24.71 4.95 -35.45
C SER A 127 23.28 5.16 -36.00
N GLU A 128 22.32 5.39 -35.11
CA GLU A 128 20.99 5.91 -35.42
C GLU A 128 20.83 7.20 -34.62
N LEU A 129 20.88 8.33 -35.32
CA LEU A 129 20.70 9.67 -34.76
C LEU A 129 19.28 9.84 -34.23
N GLN A 130 19.01 9.36 -33.00
CA GLN A 130 17.92 9.88 -32.20
C GLN A 130 18.43 11.19 -31.58
N PHE A 131 17.91 12.31 -32.09
CA PHE A 131 18.16 13.62 -31.52
C PHE A 131 17.65 13.63 -30.08
N PHE A 132 18.56 13.61 -29.11
CA PHE A 132 18.24 13.90 -27.73
C PHE A 132 18.05 15.42 -27.63
N HIS A 133 16.84 15.90 -27.94
CA HIS A 133 16.45 17.24 -27.57
C HIS A 133 16.17 17.24 -26.07
N ALA A 134 17.22 17.37 -25.26
CA ALA A 134 17.05 17.85 -23.91
C ALA A 134 16.24 19.15 -24.00
N PRO A 135 15.12 19.28 -23.27
CA PRO A 135 14.39 20.54 -23.24
C PRO A 135 15.34 21.69 -22.92
N PRO A 136 15.05 22.95 -23.30
CA PRO A 136 15.88 24.11 -22.94
C PRO A 136 15.95 24.38 -21.42
N TYR A 137 15.35 23.52 -20.60
CA TYR A 137 15.38 23.56 -19.15
C TYR A 137 16.70 22.99 -18.63
N HIS A 138 17.30 23.67 -17.65
CA HIS A 138 18.52 23.23 -16.98
C HIS A 138 18.38 21.76 -16.53
N GLY A 139 19.40 20.92 -16.69
CA GLY A 139 19.34 19.51 -16.32
C GLY A 139 18.88 19.25 -14.87
N HIS A 140 19.14 20.20 -13.97
CA HIS A 140 18.59 20.19 -12.61
C HIS A 140 17.06 20.22 -12.58
N GLN A 141 16.42 20.98 -13.46
CA GLN A 141 14.96 21.07 -13.57
C GLN A 141 14.36 19.79 -14.14
N VAL A 142 15.01 19.13 -15.11
CA VAL A 142 14.57 17.82 -15.62
C VAL A 142 14.67 16.74 -14.54
N LEU A 143 15.78 16.72 -13.80
CA LEU A 143 15.94 15.81 -12.66
C LEU A 143 14.94 16.11 -11.54
N HIS A 144 14.70 17.39 -11.25
CA HIS A 144 13.71 17.83 -10.26
C HIS A 144 12.29 17.46 -10.68
N ASP A 145 11.89 17.73 -11.92
CA ASP A 145 10.57 17.42 -12.44
C ASP A 145 10.37 15.90 -12.55
N GLY A 146 11.40 15.13 -12.90
CA GLY A 146 11.39 13.67 -12.83
C GLY A 146 11.24 13.14 -11.41
N GLU A 147 11.93 13.73 -10.42
CA GLU A 147 11.75 13.42 -9.00
C GLU A 147 10.34 13.77 -8.50
N LEU A 148 9.81 14.94 -8.88
CA LEU A 148 8.43 15.33 -8.59
C LEU A 148 7.41 14.42 -9.28
N ASP A 149 7.73 13.89 -10.47
CA ASP A 149 6.86 12.98 -11.20
C ASP A 149 6.78 11.57 -10.59
N PHE A 150 7.86 11.12 -9.94
CA PHE A 150 7.78 10.00 -8.99
C PHE A 150 6.79 10.27 -7.83
N HIS A 151 6.28 11.50 -7.66
CA HIS A 151 5.34 11.86 -6.60
C HIS A 151 3.95 12.25 -7.10
N PHE A 152 3.66 12.15 -8.41
CA PHE A 152 2.29 12.40 -8.86
C PHE A 152 1.35 11.30 -8.43
N TRP A 153 0.27 11.77 -7.86
CA TRP A 153 -0.88 10.99 -7.48
C TRP A 153 -1.78 10.89 -8.71
N LEU A 154 -2.01 9.67 -9.21
CA LEU A 154 -3.12 9.41 -10.10
C LEU A 154 -4.41 9.70 -9.32
N LYS A 155 -5.11 10.74 -9.77
CA LYS A 155 -6.39 11.20 -9.22
C LYS A 155 -7.51 10.87 -10.19
N LEU A 156 -8.72 10.89 -9.66
CA LEU A 156 -9.91 10.88 -10.49
C LEU A 156 -10.26 12.31 -10.90
N ASP A 157 -10.32 12.56 -12.20
CA ASP A 157 -10.83 13.79 -12.80
C ASP A 157 -12.35 13.68 -12.95
N VAL A 158 -13.03 13.56 -11.80
CA VAL A 158 -14.49 13.53 -11.73
C VAL A 158 -14.94 14.91 -11.22
N PRO A 159 -15.88 15.59 -11.89
CA PRO A 159 -16.42 16.85 -11.42
C PRO A 159 -16.91 16.74 -9.97
N PHE A 160 -16.80 17.80 -9.18
CA PHE A 160 -17.24 17.78 -7.79
C PHE A 160 -18.70 17.31 -7.66
N GLY A 161 -18.94 16.23 -6.91
CA GLY A 161 -20.26 15.59 -6.77
C GLY A 161 -20.66 14.63 -7.90
N GLY A 162 -19.78 14.41 -8.88
CA GLY A 162 -19.95 13.37 -9.90
C GLY A 162 -19.52 11.99 -9.41
N GLU A 163 -20.08 10.95 -10.01
CA GLU A 163 -19.69 9.56 -9.76
C GLU A 163 -18.88 9.02 -10.95
N LEU A 164 -17.78 8.32 -10.66
CA LEU A 164 -16.99 7.57 -11.65
C LEU A 164 -17.86 6.60 -12.47
N GLY A 165 -18.87 5.99 -11.86
CA GLY A 165 -19.75 5.02 -12.51
C GLY A 165 -20.74 4.40 -11.52
N PRO A 166 -21.57 3.44 -11.98
CA PRO A 166 -22.50 2.72 -11.12
C PRO A 166 -21.76 1.81 -10.12
N LYS A 167 -22.48 1.37 -9.08
CA LYS A 167 -21.99 0.35 -8.14
C LYS A 167 -21.86 -1.01 -8.83
N VAL A 168 -20.77 -1.72 -8.57
CA VAL A 168 -20.44 -3.01 -9.18
C VAL A 168 -20.44 -4.11 -8.11
N ASP A 169 -21.38 -5.05 -8.23
CA ASP A 169 -21.57 -6.11 -7.24
C ASP A 169 -20.64 -7.33 -7.41
N VAL A 170 -20.04 -7.51 -8.59
CA VAL A 170 -19.26 -8.72 -8.92
C VAL A 170 -17.84 -8.73 -8.33
N ILE A 171 -17.30 -7.56 -7.96
CA ILE A 171 -15.94 -7.44 -7.43
C ILE A 171 -15.94 -7.69 -5.91
N SER A 172 -15.10 -8.63 -5.47
CA SER A 172 -14.92 -9.00 -4.07
C SER A 172 -13.50 -8.73 -3.56
N GLY A 173 -12.53 -8.53 -4.45
CA GLY A 173 -11.15 -8.17 -4.13
C GLY A 173 -10.64 -6.98 -4.94
N LEU A 174 -9.84 -6.12 -4.32
CA LEU A 174 -9.14 -5.01 -4.98
C LEU A 174 -7.66 -5.05 -4.62
N SER A 175 -6.82 -5.06 -5.66
CA SER A 175 -5.37 -5.16 -5.54
C SER A 175 -4.66 -4.02 -6.29
N ILE A 176 -3.70 -3.39 -5.63
CA ILE A 176 -2.77 -2.42 -6.20
C ILE A 176 -1.38 -2.83 -5.73
N LEU A 177 -0.64 -3.53 -6.58
CA LEU A 177 0.60 -4.22 -6.21
C LEU A 177 1.85 -3.44 -6.62
N ARG A 178 3.03 -3.88 -6.15
CA ARG A 178 4.34 -3.27 -6.39
C ARG A 178 4.70 -3.04 -7.85
N ARG A 179 4.14 -3.82 -8.78
CA ARG A 179 4.36 -3.60 -10.22
C ARG A 179 3.81 -2.25 -10.71
N THR A 180 2.92 -1.63 -9.95
CA THR A 180 2.53 -0.23 -10.15
C THR A 180 3.66 0.70 -9.71
N VAL A 181 4.20 1.45 -10.66
CA VAL A 181 5.26 2.44 -10.43
C VAL A 181 4.72 3.82 -10.04
N ARG A 182 3.43 4.09 -10.31
CA ARG A 182 2.72 5.35 -9.96
C ARG A 182 2.15 5.37 -8.54
N HIS A 183 2.01 6.56 -7.95
CA HIS A 183 1.25 6.75 -6.72
C HIS A 183 -0.23 6.92 -7.04
N PHE A 184 -1.12 6.32 -6.25
CA PHE A 184 -2.57 6.51 -6.36
C PHE A 184 -3.09 7.33 -5.20
N ASP A 185 -3.89 8.35 -5.48
CA ASP A 185 -4.50 9.17 -4.42
C ASP A 185 -5.41 8.29 -3.55
N PRO A 186 -5.24 8.25 -2.21
CA PRO A 186 -6.16 7.52 -1.35
C PRO A 186 -7.62 7.95 -1.51
N GLU A 187 -7.90 9.20 -1.91
CA GLU A 187 -9.26 9.65 -2.23
C GLU A 187 -9.79 9.02 -3.52
N ALA A 188 -8.94 8.89 -4.54
CA ALA A 188 -9.30 8.17 -5.76
C ALA A 188 -9.64 6.71 -5.45
N ILE A 189 -8.82 6.04 -4.63
CA ILE A 189 -9.08 4.67 -4.21
C ILE A 189 -10.34 4.60 -3.35
N ALA A 190 -10.57 5.55 -2.45
CA ALA A 190 -11.79 5.64 -1.66
C ALA A 190 -13.04 5.70 -2.56
N HIS A 191 -12.98 6.52 -3.62
CA HIS A 191 -14.07 6.63 -4.59
C HIS A 191 -14.29 5.31 -5.33
N ILE A 192 -13.21 4.65 -5.79
CA ILE A 192 -13.29 3.32 -6.42
C ILE A 192 -13.94 2.32 -5.47
N ILE A 193 -13.48 2.22 -4.22
CA ILE A 193 -14.02 1.31 -3.21
C ILE A 193 -15.50 1.59 -2.91
N SER A 194 -15.91 2.86 -2.91
CA SER A 194 -17.32 3.24 -2.64
C SER A 194 -18.29 2.66 -3.68
N LEU A 195 -17.78 2.32 -4.86
CA LEU A 195 -18.52 1.68 -5.94
C LEU A 195 -18.45 0.15 -5.90
N LEU A 196 -17.75 -0.46 -4.93
CA LEU A 196 -17.59 -1.92 -4.79
C LEU A 196 -18.29 -2.41 -3.51
N PRO A 197 -19.64 -2.47 -3.46
CA PRO A 197 -20.39 -2.79 -2.24
C PRO A 197 -20.12 -4.18 -1.66
N ARG A 198 -19.62 -5.13 -2.47
CA ARG A 198 -19.32 -6.50 -2.05
C ARG A 198 -17.83 -6.75 -1.80
N LEU A 199 -17.01 -5.70 -1.77
CA LEU A 199 -15.58 -5.82 -1.49
C LEU A 199 -15.34 -6.47 -0.12
N ARG A 200 -14.48 -7.50 -0.11
CA ARG A 200 -14.07 -8.24 1.08
C ARG A 200 -12.57 -8.17 1.33
N ALA A 201 -11.78 -7.99 0.28
CA ALA A 201 -10.32 -7.94 0.38
C ALA A 201 -9.75 -6.68 -0.28
N LEU A 202 -8.85 -6.00 0.41
CA LEU A 202 -8.06 -4.89 -0.12
C LEU A 202 -6.58 -5.20 0.06
N ARG A 203 -5.81 -5.16 -1.02
CA ARG A 203 -4.35 -5.23 -1.00
C ARG A 203 -3.78 -3.99 -1.67
N TRP A 204 -3.05 -3.18 -0.92
CA TRP A 204 -2.45 -1.96 -1.43
C TRP A 204 -0.99 -1.85 -1.01
N GLU A 205 -0.10 -1.96 -1.99
CA GLU A 205 1.33 -1.74 -1.83
C GLU A 205 1.67 -0.30 -2.22
N VAL A 206 1.80 0.55 -1.20
CA VAL A 206 2.03 1.99 -1.30
C VAL A 206 3.51 2.24 -1.63
N ARG A 207 3.76 3.01 -2.68
CA ARG A 207 5.11 3.45 -3.05
C ARG A 207 5.73 4.35 -1.96
N PRO A 208 7.05 4.28 -1.75
CA PRO A 208 7.70 5.06 -0.69
C PRO A 208 7.57 6.56 -0.95
N HIS A 209 7.32 7.35 0.10
CA HIS A 209 7.35 8.80 0.00
C HIS A 209 8.81 9.27 0.00
N ALA A 210 9.24 10.03 -1.00
CA ALA A 210 10.57 10.66 -0.95
C ALA A 210 10.57 12.02 -0.24
N HIS A 211 9.39 12.63 -0.02
CA HIS A 211 9.23 13.89 0.70
C HIS A 211 8.14 13.80 1.77
N TRP A 212 8.35 14.47 2.91
CA TRP A 212 7.44 14.45 4.06
C TRP A 212 6.08 15.10 3.77
N GLU A 213 6.02 16.10 2.87
CA GLU A 213 4.75 16.73 2.47
C GLU A 213 3.83 15.74 1.74
N SER A 214 4.42 14.91 0.87
CA SER A 214 3.69 13.83 0.17
C SER A 214 3.22 12.76 1.14
N GLU A 215 4.01 12.44 2.16
CA GLU A 215 3.63 11.56 3.27
C GLU A 215 2.45 12.16 4.06
N HIS A 216 2.51 13.45 4.42
CA HIS A 216 1.43 14.13 5.14
C HIS A 216 0.12 14.17 4.34
N LYS A 217 0.20 14.51 3.04
CA LYS A 217 -0.96 14.53 2.15
C LYS A 217 -1.60 13.15 2.00
N PHE A 218 -0.79 12.13 1.74
CA PHE A 218 -1.24 10.73 1.69
C PHE A 218 -2.05 10.36 2.93
N HIS A 219 -1.47 10.67 4.08
CA HIS A 219 -2.01 10.40 5.39
C HIS A 219 -3.33 11.13 5.69
N HIS A 220 -3.46 12.38 5.24
CA HIS A 220 -4.72 13.11 5.28
C HIS A 220 -5.80 12.41 4.46
N HIS A 221 -5.49 12.08 3.20
CA HIS A 221 -6.39 11.48 2.23
C HIS A 221 -6.77 10.04 2.59
N LEU A 222 -5.88 9.30 3.26
CA LEU A 222 -6.10 7.93 3.72
C LEU A 222 -7.29 7.82 4.68
N ARG A 223 -7.67 8.91 5.34
CA ARG A 223 -8.90 8.98 6.14
C ARG A 223 -10.14 8.73 5.28
N SER A 224 -10.20 9.29 4.08
CA SER A 224 -11.30 9.12 3.13
C SER A 224 -11.45 7.66 2.71
N LEU A 225 -10.33 6.96 2.47
CA LEU A 225 -10.31 5.51 2.21
C LEU A 225 -10.99 4.73 3.33
N LEU A 226 -10.61 5.00 4.58
CA LEU A 226 -11.15 4.28 5.74
C LEU A 226 -12.66 4.47 5.93
N PHE A 227 -13.23 5.60 5.46
CA PHE A 227 -14.67 5.83 5.47
C PHE A 227 -15.39 5.14 4.30
N ALA A 228 -14.70 4.90 3.19
CA ALA A 228 -15.26 4.22 2.03
C ALA A 228 -15.27 2.69 2.17
N LEU A 229 -14.41 2.12 3.03
CA LEU A 229 -14.33 0.67 3.23
C LEU A 229 -15.68 0.07 3.63
N PRO A 230 -16.17 -0.97 2.92
CA PRO A 230 -17.41 -1.63 3.28
C PRO A 230 -17.33 -2.32 4.66
N PRO A 231 -18.42 -2.33 5.45
CA PRO A 231 -18.42 -3.04 6.74
C PRO A 231 -18.15 -4.53 6.63
N ALA A 232 -18.46 -5.13 5.48
CA ALA A 232 -18.29 -6.56 5.18
C ALA A 232 -16.85 -6.98 4.86
N MET A 233 -15.89 -6.05 4.93
CA MET A 233 -14.48 -6.35 4.71
C MET A 233 -13.95 -7.44 5.66
N ASP A 234 -13.20 -8.38 5.08
CA ASP A 234 -12.60 -9.54 5.74
C ASP A 234 -11.09 -9.37 5.89
N LYS A 235 -10.43 -8.87 4.82
CA LYS A 235 -8.98 -8.76 4.74
C LYS A 235 -8.54 -7.37 4.30
N VAL A 236 -7.60 -6.78 5.02
CA VAL A 236 -6.96 -5.51 4.64
C VAL A 236 -5.45 -5.65 4.75
N LYS A 237 -4.77 -5.43 3.63
CA LYS A 237 -3.33 -5.29 3.53
C LYS A 237 -3.00 -3.92 2.97
N ILE A 238 -2.31 -3.11 3.77
CA ILE A 238 -1.70 -1.86 3.31
C ILE A 238 -0.22 -1.91 3.67
N GLN A 239 0.64 -1.95 2.67
CA GLN A 239 2.06 -2.14 2.83
C GLN A 239 2.81 -0.97 2.21
N GLN A 240 3.55 -0.21 3.01
CA GLN A 240 4.48 0.78 2.47
C GLN A 240 5.76 0.08 2.00
N GLN A 241 6.17 0.35 0.78
CA GLN A 241 7.46 -0.10 0.29
C GLN A 241 8.58 0.67 1.02
N PRO A 242 9.77 0.05 1.22
CA PRO A 242 10.88 0.67 1.93
C PRO A 242 11.23 2.05 1.35
N THR A 243 11.25 3.08 2.21
CA THR A 243 11.71 4.41 1.84
C THR A 243 13.23 4.48 1.93
N SER A 244 13.91 4.87 0.85
CA SER A 244 15.27 5.44 0.94
C SER A 244 15.14 6.91 1.37
N LYS A 245 14.75 7.18 2.62
CA LYS A 245 14.75 8.56 3.12
C LYS A 245 16.20 9.07 3.11
N PRO A 246 16.50 10.24 2.51
CA PRO A 246 17.78 10.88 2.71
C PRO A 246 17.97 11.16 4.20
N GLN A 247 19.16 10.88 4.75
CA GLN A 247 19.48 11.03 6.19
C GLN A 247 19.13 12.41 6.79
N ASN A 248 19.01 13.45 5.95
CA ASN A 248 18.78 14.83 6.36
C ASN A 248 17.42 15.41 5.93
N SER A 249 16.45 14.57 5.55
CA SER A 249 15.10 15.07 5.24
C SER A 249 14.46 15.64 6.51
N PRO A 250 14.03 16.92 6.53
CA PRO A 250 13.29 17.46 7.67
C PRO A 250 12.05 16.58 7.89
N GLY A 251 11.97 15.98 9.07
CA GLY A 251 11.11 14.82 9.31
C GLY A 251 9.62 15.10 9.10
N PRO A 252 8.80 14.07 8.80
CA PRO A 252 7.35 14.21 8.83
C PRO A 252 6.87 14.50 10.26
N SER A 253 6.05 15.55 10.37
CA SER A 253 5.22 15.87 11.51
C SER A 253 3.97 14.97 11.52
N GLU A 254 3.56 14.63 12.73
CA GLU A 254 2.29 13.97 13.09
C GLU A 254 2.22 12.46 12.86
N HIS A 255 2.28 11.73 13.98
CA HIS A 255 1.46 10.52 14.11
C HIS A 255 0.05 10.87 13.62
N LEU A 256 -0.58 10.07 12.76
CA LEU A 256 -2.03 10.16 12.61
C LEU A 256 -2.65 9.28 13.70
N PRO A 257 -3.08 9.88 14.82
CA PRO A 257 -3.85 9.14 15.79
C PRO A 257 -5.15 8.70 15.11
N GLY A 258 -5.27 7.41 14.79
CA GLY A 258 -6.56 6.81 14.51
C GLY A 258 -6.67 5.88 13.31
N LEU A 259 -5.62 5.62 12.52
CA LEU A 259 -5.75 4.68 11.39
C LEU A 259 -6.26 3.31 11.86
N GLY A 260 -5.59 2.71 12.85
CA GLY A 260 -5.99 1.45 13.44
C GLY A 260 -7.42 1.48 14.02
N PRO A 261 -7.74 2.36 14.98
CA PRO A 261 -9.09 2.46 15.54
C PRO A 261 -10.18 2.68 14.49
N ARG A 262 -9.96 3.54 13.49
CA ARG A 262 -10.93 3.83 12.43
C ARG A 262 -11.15 2.61 11.55
N LEU A 263 -10.09 1.91 11.15
CA LEU A 263 -10.21 0.68 10.36
C LEU A 263 -11.12 -0.35 11.05
N ILE A 264 -10.88 -0.59 12.34
CA ILE A 264 -11.68 -1.53 13.14
C ILE A 264 -13.13 -1.07 13.33
N LEU A 265 -13.37 0.24 13.41
CA LEU A 265 -14.72 0.80 13.50
C LEU A 265 -15.47 0.69 12.17
N SER A 266 -14.81 0.95 11.05
CA SER A 266 -15.40 0.84 9.71
C SER A 266 -15.67 -0.62 9.33
N CYS A 267 -14.77 -1.53 9.70
CA CYS A 267 -14.79 -2.93 9.28
C CYS A 267 -14.83 -3.89 10.49
N PRO A 268 -15.99 -4.07 11.15
CA PRO A 268 -16.10 -4.85 12.39
C PRO A 268 -15.92 -6.37 12.20
N TYR A 269 -15.95 -6.86 10.96
CA TYR A 269 -15.84 -8.29 10.63
C TYR A 269 -14.46 -8.72 10.16
N LEU A 270 -13.46 -7.82 10.17
CA LEU A 270 -12.10 -8.15 9.75
C LEU A 270 -11.57 -9.38 10.50
N THR A 271 -10.94 -10.28 9.75
CA THR A 271 -10.17 -11.40 10.29
C THR A 271 -8.68 -11.21 10.07
N ASN A 272 -8.28 -10.56 8.98
CA ASN A 272 -6.88 -10.45 8.58
C ASN A 272 -6.49 -8.99 8.37
N ILE A 273 -5.44 -8.56 9.08
CA ILE A 273 -4.90 -7.21 9.03
C ILE A 273 -3.40 -7.28 8.77
N TYR A 274 -2.95 -6.61 7.73
CA TYR A 274 -1.55 -6.32 7.47
C TYR A 274 -1.39 -4.81 7.27
N MET A 275 -0.72 -4.14 8.19
CA MET A 275 -0.46 -2.71 8.14
C MET A 275 1.04 -2.47 8.33
N ASP A 276 1.76 -2.36 7.23
CA ASP A 276 3.14 -1.84 7.21
C ASP A 276 3.11 -0.34 6.90
N ILE A 277 2.26 0.36 7.65
CA ILE A 277 2.16 1.81 7.78
C ILE A 277 2.03 2.04 9.29
N SER A 278 2.69 3.07 9.82
CA SER A 278 2.71 3.32 11.26
C SER A 278 1.29 3.49 11.85
N VAL A 279 0.96 2.69 12.85
CA VAL A 279 -0.29 2.74 13.61
C VAL A 279 -0.01 3.02 15.07
N ASP A 280 -0.85 3.88 15.67
CA ASP A 280 -0.94 4.03 17.13
C ASP A 280 -1.52 2.75 17.74
N VAL A 281 -0.61 1.84 18.14
CA VAL A 281 -0.96 0.52 18.68
C VAL A 281 -1.59 0.63 20.05
N ALA A 282 -1.26 1.65 20.84
CA ALA A 282 -1.94 1.91 22.11
C ALA A 282 -3.45 2.12 21.91
N LYS A 283 -3.83 2.97 20.93
CA LYS A 283 -5.24 3.20 20.60
C LYS A 283 -5.88 1.99 19.92
N PHE A 284 -5.16 1.33 19.01
CA PHE A 284 -5.65 0.13 18.33
C PHE A 284 -6.03 -0.98 19.32
N PHE A 285 -5.11 -1.36 20.21
CA PHE A 285 -5.35 -2.40 21.22
C PHE A 285 -6.25 -1.90 22.37
N GLY A 286 -6.41 -0.58 22.54
CA GLY A 286 -7.45 0.01 23.38
C GLY A 286 -8.87 -0.41 22.96
N MET A 287 -9.08 -0.70 21.66
CA MET A 287 -10.35 -1.17 21.10
C MET A 287 -10.57 -2.69 21.26
N ARG A 288 -9.89 -3.34 22.21
CA ARG A 288 -9.88 -4.81 22.42
C ARG A 288 -11.22 -5.54 22.27
N HIS A 289 -12.32 -4.92 22.69
CA HIS A 289 -13.67 -5.49 22.60
C HIS A 289 -14.18 -5.64 21.15
N ARG A 290 -13.56 -4.96 20.20
CA ARG A 290 -13.85 -5.00 18.75
C ARG A 290 -12.90 -5.91 17.97
N LEU A 291 -11.85 -6.43 18.61
CA LEU A 291 -10.82 -7.25 17.96
C LEU A 291 -11.13 -8.76 17.99
N GLN A 292 -12.35 -9.15 18.36
CA GLN A 292 -12.73 -10.55 18.63
C GLN A 292 -12.70 -11.45 17.38
N ASN A 293 -12.83 -10.86 16.19
CA ASN A 293 -12.85 -11.60 14.93
C ASN A 293 -11.47 -11.80 14.31
N ILE A 294 -10.47 -11.05 14.78
CA ILE A 294 -9.12 -11.04 14.22
C ILE A 294 -8.45 -12.39 14.45
N GLN A 295 -7.96 -12.97 13.35
CA GLN A 295 -7.20 -14.22 13.31
C GLN A 295 -5.72 -13.93 13.06
N TYR A 296 -5.41 -13.01 12.16
CA TYR A 296 -4.05 -12.68 11.76
C TYR A 296 -3.87 -11.17 11.75
N ALA A 297 -2.86 -10.68 12.47
CA ALA A 297 -2.55 -9.25 12.52
C ALA A 297 -1.04 -9.02 12.41
N CYS A 298 -0.61 -8.18 11.48
CA CYS A 298 0.76 -7.67 11.39
C CYS A 298 0.69 -6.14 11.36
N ILE A 299 1.29 -5.46 12.34
CA ILE A 299 1.12 -4.02 12.55
C ILE A 299 2.46 -3.36 12.82
N ARG A 300 2.82 -2.40 11.98
CA ARG A 300 3.91 -1.47 12.21
C ARG A 300 3.48 -0.35 13.16
N THR A 301 4.38 0.06 14.05
CA THR A 301 4.24 1.26 14.86
C THR A 301 5.53 2.06 14.94
N ASN A 302 5.43 3.36 15.24
CA ASN A 302 6.56 4.21 15.63
C ASN A 302 6.69 4.32 17.16
N GLN A 303 5.74 3.77 17.93
CA GLN A 303 5.80 3.74 19.39
C GLN A 303 6.81 2.69 19.83
N ALA A 304 7.63 3.01 20.84
CA ALA A 304 8.50 2.03 21.46
C ALA A 304 7.65 0.91 22.11
N LEU A 305 7.83 -0.32 21.65
CA LEU A 305 7.08 -1.48 22.13
C LEU A 305 7.52 -1.91 23.54
N LEU A 306 8.79 -1.71 23.83
CA LEU A 306 9.45 -1.97 25.10
C LEU A 306 10.21 -0.73 25.55
N ASP A 307 10.34 -0.57 26.87
CA ASP A 307 11.15 0.47 27.45
C ASP A 307 12.63 0.05 27.47
N GLU A 308 13.53 0.99 27.20
CA GLU A 308 14.98 0.77 27.37
C GLU A 308 15.36 0.90 28.86
N LEU A 309 16.29 0.04 29.30
CA LEU A 309 16.79 0.08 30.67
C LEU A 309 17.35 1.47 31.02
N PRO A 310 17.10 1.98 32.25
CA PRO A 310 16.55 1.28 33.40
C PRO A 310 15.02 1.31 33.52
N ASN A 311 14.30 1.87 32.54
CA ASN A 311 12.84 1.87 32.58
C ASN A 311 12.32 0.47 32.22
N THR A 312 11.40 -0.05 33.03
CA THR A 312 10.85 -1.41 32.87
C THR A 312 9.32 -1.41 32.88
N SER A 313 8.67 -0.24 32.74
CA SER A 313 7.21 -0.17 32.82
C SER A 313 6.53 -1.02 31.75
N ASN A 314 7.09 -1.09 30.54
CA ASN A 314 6.64 -1.85 29.38
C ASN A 314 5.12 -1.80 29.18
N GLN A 315 4.55 -0.60 29.35
CA GLN A 315 3.09 -0.44 29.43
C GLN A 315 2.42 -0.93 28.15
N LEU A 316 3.01 -0.57 27.00
CA LEU A 316 2.48 -0.93 25.70
C LEU A 316 2.51 -2.45 25.49
N PHE A 317 3.65 -3.10 25.76
CA PHE A 317 3.74 -4.57 25.74
C PHE A 317 2.67 -5.23 26.62
N GLY A 318 2.48 -4.73 27.84
CA GLY A 318 1.44 -5.25 28.74
C GLY A 318 0.00 -4.96 28.27
N TRP A 319 -0.25 -3.84 27.59
CA TRP A 319 -1.55 -3.53 27.00
C TRP A 319 -1.88 -4.43 25.82
N ILE A 320 -0.89 -4.75 24.98
CA ILE A 320 -1.04 -5.73 23.90
C ILE A 320 -1.44 -7.08 24.49
N GLY A 321 -0.71 -7.59 25.49
CA GLY A 321 -1.05 -8.86 26.15
C GLY A 321 -2.47 -8.86 26.73
N LYS A 322 -2.90 -7.75 27.34
CA LYS A 322 -4.29 -7.58 27.83
C LYS A 322 -5.31 -7.62 26.69
N ALA A 323 -5.02 -7.03 25.54
CA ALA A 323 -5.92 -7.07 24.38
C ALA A 323 -6.00 -8.47 23.78
N VAL A 324 -4.85 -9.16 23.62
CA VAL A 324 -4.78 -10.54 23.11
C VAL A 324 -5.64 -11.49 23.96
N SER A 325 -5.68 -11.31 25.28
CA SER A 325 -6.55 -12.12 26.17
C SER A 325 -8.05 -12.01 25.87
N THR A 326 -8.47 -11.06 25.02
CA THR A 326 -9.85 -10.85 24.59
C THR A 326 -10.06 -11.11 23.08
N MET A 327 -9.09 -11.73 22.41
CA MET A 327 -9.12 -12.05 20.98
C MET A 327 -9.19 -13.58 20.78
N PRO A 328 -10.36 -14.21 20.96
CA PRO A 328 -10.49 -15.68 21.02
C PRO A 328 -10.19 -16.38 19.69
N LYS A 329 -10.22 -15.67 18.57
CA LYS A 329 -9.94 -16.23 17.24
C LYS A 329 -8.49 -16.00 16.78
N LEU A 330 -7.68 -15.30 17.57
CA LEU A 330 -6.31 -14.96 17.18
C LEU A 330 -5.49 -16.24 17.00
N ARG A 331 -4.79 -16.32 15.88
CA ARG A 331 -3.84 -17.38 15.52
C ARG A 331 -2.42 -16.85 15.44
N ALA A 332 -2.25 -15.63 14.94
CA ALA A 332 -0.95 -14.97 14.95
C ALA A 332 -1.03 -13.46 15.01
N LEU A 333 -0.11 -12.86 15.76
CA LEU A 333 0.07 -11.43 15.89
C LEU A 333 1.55 -11.09 15.76
N CYS A 334 1.87 -10.15 14.87
CA CYS A 334 3.17 -9.51 14.77
C CYS A 334 2.98 -8.01 14.99
N VAL A 335 3.67 -7.43 15.97
CA VAL A 335 3.74 -5.98 16.17
C VAL A 335 5.19 -5.57 16.16
N PHE A 336 5.57 -4.64 15.29
CA PHE A 336 6.97 -4.25 15.16
C PHE A 336 7.14 -2.74 15.05
N ASN A 337 8.28 -2.26 15.52
CA ASN A 337 8.80 -0.93 15.21
C ASN A 337 10.21 -1.09 14.65
N ILE A 338 10.48 -0.41 13.54
CA ILE A 338 11.80 -0.42 12.90
C ILE A 338 12.11 0.98 12.38
N ASN A 339 13.29 1.47 12.71
CA ASN A 339 13.89 2.64 12.09
C ASN A 339 15.35 2.32 11.73
N ASP A 340 16.14 3.35 11.39
CA ASP A 340 17.50 3.16 10.90
C ASP A 340 18.48 2.65 11.98
N THR A 341 18.16 2.80 13.27
CA THR A 341 19.08 2.52 14.37
C THR A 341 18.56 1.53 15.39
N VAL A 342 17.25 1.38 15.51
CA VAL A 342 16.59 0.51 16.48
C VAL A 342 15.45 -0.28 15.85
N ALA A 343 15.28 -1.51 16.34
CA ALA A 343 14.23 -2.41 15.91
C ALA A 343 13.71 -3.23 17.10
N CYS A 344 12.40 -3.45 17.17
CA CYS A 344 11.80 -4.41 18.08
C CYS A 344 10.57 -5.04 17.43
N VAL A 345 10.34 -6.32 17.72
CA VAL A 345 9.20 -7.09 17.23
C VAL A 345 8.66 -8.01 18.31
N ILE A 346 7.34 -8.04 18.43
CA ILE A 346 6.56 -8.95 19.27
C ILE A 346 5.82 -9.91 18.35
N ASN A 347 6.16 -11.18 18.42
CA ASN A 347 5.49 -12.26 17.70
C ASN A 347 4.72 -13.12 18.68
N CYS A 348 3.42 -13.27 18.46
CA CYS A 348 2.54 -14.12 19.23
C CYS A 348 1.91 -15.15 18.29
N HIS A 349 2.07 -16.43 18.61
CA HIS A 349 1.48 -17.54 17.88
C HIS A 349 0.59 -18.34 18.82
N VAL A 350 -0.62 -18.63 18.36
CA VAL A 350 -1.63 -19.38 19.10
C VAL A 350 -1.96 -20.63 18.29
N GLU A 351 -1.55 -21.78 18.82
CA GLU A 351 -1.92 -23.09 18.31
C GLU A 351 -2.91 -23.77 19.27
N ARG A 352 -3.43 -24.94 18.89
CA ARG A 352 -4.44 -25.65 19.71
C ARG A 352 -3.97 -25.95 21.13
N GLU A 353 -2.68 -26.20 21.31
CA GLU A 353 -2.08 -26.62 22.58
C GLU A 353 -0.91 -25.73 23.02
N SER A 354 -0.58 -24.69 22.25
CA SER A 354 0.58 -23.84 22.52
C SER A 354 0.24 -22.36 22.36
N PHE A 355 0.81 -21.53 23.23
CA PHE A 355 0.74 -20.08 23.17
C PHE A 355 2.17 -19.55 23.34
N LYS A 356 2.76 -19.08 22.25
CA LYS A 356 4.16 -18.64 22.22
C LYS A 356 4.24 -17.15 21.95
N VAL A 357 4.93 -16.41 22.81
CA VAL A 357 5.20 -14.98 22.64
C VAL A 357 6.69 -14.74 22.63
N VAL A 358 7.23 -14.35 21.48
CA VAL A 358 8.64 -14.09 21.24
C VAL A 358 8.87 -12.60 21.05
N VAL A 359 9.92 -12.03 21.64
CA VAL A 359 10.19 -10.59 21.56
C VAL A 359 11.65 -10.31 21.26
N HIS A 360 11.94 -9.93 20.01
CA HIS A 360 13.30 -9.53 19.63
C HIS A 360 13.43 -8.01 19.72
N CYS A 361 14.51 -7.50 20.30
CA CYS A 361 14.71 -6.08 20.56
C CYS A 361 16.19 -5.73 20.43
N SER A 362 16.52 -4.67 19.68
CA SER A 362 17.91 -4.30 19.42
C SER A 362 18.57 -3.53 20.57
N TRP A 363 17.87 -3.30 21.68
CA TRP A 363 18.37 -2.60 22.87
C TRP A 363 18.08 -3.40 24.14
N PRO A 364 18.90 -3.23 25.21
CA PRO A 364 18.69 -3.91 26.48
C PRO A 364 17.35 -3.51 27.12
N PHE A 365 16.57 -4.51 27.52
CA PHE A 365 15.30 -4.32 28.19
C PHE A 365 15.08 -5.36 29.29
N ASP A 366 14.19 -5.06 30.22
CA ASP A 366 13.68 -6.04 31.19
C ASP A 366 12.16 -5.90 31.31
N VAL A 367 11.46 -7.02 31.52
CA VAL A 367 10.00 -7.09 31.59
C VAL A 367 9.57 -7.46 33.00
N ARG A 368 8.81 -6.56 33.63
CA ARG A 368 8.24 -6.78 34.96
C ARG A 368 7.27 -7.97 35.02
N ASP A 369 7.20 -8.58 36.19
CA ASP A 369 6.37 -9.77 36.44
C ASP A 369 4.88 -9.54 36.23
N ASP A 370 4.38 -8.32 36.50
CA ASP A 370 2.98 -7.97 36.25
C ASP A 370 2.66 -7.93 34.75
N THR A 371 3.61 -7.50 33.92
CA THR A 371 3.50 -7.55 32.45
C THR A 371 3.58 -8.99 31.94
N LYS A 372 4.49 -9.81 32.47
CA LYS A 372 4.55 -11.26 32.16
C LYS A 372 3.23 -11.96 32.52
N ALA A 373 2.64 -11.63 33.68
CA ALA A 373 1.37 -12.20 34.13
C ALA A 373 0.20 -11.88 33.18
N ARG A 374 0.18 -10.71 32.52
CA ARG A 374 -0.84 -10.37 31.51
C ARG A 374 -0.75 -11.28 30.28
N TRP A 375 0.46 -11.61 29.84
CA TRP A 375 0.68 -12.52 28.72
C TRP A 375 0.38 -13.97 29.07
N ARG A 376 0.73 -14.42 30.29
CA ARG A 376 0.27 -15.73 30.79
C ARG A 376 -1.25 -15.85 30.76
N LYS A 377 -1.95 -14.82 31.26
CA LYS A 377 -3.41 -14.77 31.20
C LYS A 377 -3.95 -14.85 29.77
N ALA A 378 -3.25 -14.25 28.80
CA ALA A 378 -3.61 -14.32 27.40
C ALA A 378 -3.47 -15.73 26.80
N GLY A 379 -2.46 -16.49 27.24
CA GLY A 379 -2.28 -17.91 26.89
C GLY A 379 -3.19 -18.89 27.63
N GLY A 380 -4.07 -18.42 28.52
CA GLY A 380 -4.91 -19.28 29.36
C GLY A 380 -4.14 -19.89 30.54
N HIS A 381 -4.63 -20.99 31.11
CA HIS A 381 -3.92 -21.75 32.16
C HIS A 381 -2.87 -22.71 31.58
N GLN A 382 -2.30 -22.39 30.41
CA GLN A 382 -1.21 -23.18 29.86
C GLN A 382 0.03 -23.05 30.78
N PRO A 383 0.80 -24.13 30.96
CA PRO A 383 1.94 -24.16 31.88
C PRO A 383 2.97 -23.09 31.52
N ASP A 384 3.63 -22.51 32.53
CA ASP A 384 4.57 -21.38 32.39
C ASP A 384 5.68 -21.59 31.33
N GLU A 385 6.04 -22.84 31.04
CA GLU A 385 7.03 -23.21 30.01
C GLU A 385 6.56 -22.95 28.56
N SER A 386 5.26 -22.71 28.33
CA SER A 386 4.72 -22.41 26.99
C SER A 386 5.00 -20.97 26.54
N VAL A 387 5.19 -20.04 27.48
CA VAL A 387 5.49 -18.63 27.20
C VAL A 387 7.01 -18.42 27.08
N ARG A 388 7.55 -18.58 25.86
CA ARG A 388 8.99 -18.37 25.60
C ARG A 388 9.34 -16.95 25.15
N LEU A 389 9.74 -16.11 26.10
CA LEU A 389 10.41 -14.83 25.81
C LEU A 389 11.86 -15.12 25.40
N VAL A 390 12.13 -15.08 24.08
CA VAL A 390 13.50 -15.12 23.53
C VAL A 390 13.94 -13.68 23.31
N LEU A 391 15.13 -13.33 23.80
CA LEU A 391 15.73 -11.99 23.75
C LEU A 391 16.99 -12.08 22.88
N GLU A 392 17.14 -11.22 21.88
CA GLU A 392 18.29 -11.22 20.96
C GLU A 392 18.80 -9.81 20.68
N ASP A 393 20.11 -9.59 20.88
CA ASP A 393 20.74 -8.27 20.92
C ASP A 393 21.48 -7.88 19.62
N SER A 394 20.80 -7.94 18.47
CA SER A 394 21.40 -7.50 17.20
C SER A 394 20.36 -6.88 16.27
N TYR A 395 20.58 -5.62 15.87
CA TYR A 395 19.71 -4.92 14.94
C TYR A 395 19.46 -5.71 13.65
N ASP A 396 20.51 -6.30 13.07
CA ASP A 396 20.40 -7.08 11.83
C ASP A 396 19.59 -8.36 12.03
N THR A 397 19.73 -9.02 13.18
CA THR A 397 18.94 -10.21 13.52
C THR A 397 17.47 -9.86 13.71
N VAL A 398 17.18 -8.80 14.48
CA VAL A 398 15.80 -8.32 14.71
C VAL A 398 15.16 -7.88 13.40
N LYS A 399 15.91 -7.16 12.54
CA LYS A 399 15.44 -6.75 11.21
C LYS A 399 15.17 -7.93 10.30
N HIS A 400 16.02 -8.96 10.32
CA HIS A 400 15.79 -10.19 9.57
C HIS A 400 14.51 -10.89 10.03
N GLU A 401 14.29 -11.00 11.34
CA GLU A 401 13.06 -11.58 11.90
C GLU A 401 11.82 -10.78 11.49
N ILE A 402 11.86 -9.44 11.53
CA ILE A 402 10.77 -8.59 11.04
C ILE A 402 10.45 -8.91 9.58
N ILE A 403 11.46 -9.02 8.72
CA ILE A 403 11.26 -9.33 7.28
C ILE A 403 10.60 -10.71 7.11
N LEU A 404 11.04 -11.72 7.86
CA LEU A 404 10.45 -13.06 7.81
C LEU A 404 8.97 -13.04 8.21
N GLN A 405 8.65 -12.35 9.31
CA GLN A 405 7.27 -12.24 9.80
C GLN A 405 6.39 -11.43 8.86
N GLN A 406 6.93 -10.36 8.27
CA GLN A 406 6.25 -9.59 7.23
C GLN A 406 5.92 -10.47 6.02
N GLN A 407 6.86 -11.25 5.52
CA GLN A 407 6.64 -12.17 4.39
C GLN A 407 5.58 -13.21 4.71
N TRP A 408 5.66 -13.84 5.88
CA TRP A 408 4.70 -14.85 6.31
C TRP A 408 3.29 -14.27 6.48
N HIS A 409 3.12 -13.18 7.24
CA HIS A 409 1.82 -12.54 7.42
C HIS A 409 1.24 -11.95 6.13
N SER A 410 2.10 -11.46 5.23
CA SER A 410 1.71 -10.98 3.90
C SER A 410 1.10 -12.12 3.08
N SER A 411 1.60 -13.36 3.18
CA SER A 411 1.00 -14.51 2.49
C SER A 411 -0.40 -14.90 3.00
N LEU A 412 -0.77 -14.44 4.19
CA LEU A 412 -2.06 -14.73 4.82
C LEU A 412 -3.13 -13.68 4.50
N CYS A 413 -2.76 -12.55 3.90
CA CYS A 413 -3.66 -11.44 3.55
C CYS A 413 -3.74 -11.28 2.03
#